data_AF-A0A520VVM3-F1
#
_entry.id   AF-A0A520VVM3-F1
#
_cell.length_a   1.000
_cell.length_b   1.000
_cell.length_c   1.000
_cell.angle_alpha   90.00
_cell.angle_beta   90.00
_cell.angle_gamma   90.00
#
_symmetry.space_group_name_H-M   'P 1'
#
loop_
_entity.id
_entity.type
_entity.pdbx_description
1 polymer ?
#
loop_
_entity_poly.entity_id
_entity_poly.type
_entity_poly.pdbx_seq_one_letter_code
_entity_poly.pdbx_strand_id
1 'polypeptide(L)'
;MNKIYIDSGCNLCSGYGEFLKNRNTDLILANQLDLESEDITKDELVYERNNKKFYANDAIVESIYDLGSFYKGVKLFKLFPARFSYKLYKIFARNRYRFN
;
A
#
# COMPACT_ATOMS: atom_id res chain seq x y z
N MET A 1 1.61 15.87 1.00
CA MET A 1 1.94 14.95 2.11
C MET A 1 1.52 13.56 1.70
N ASN A 2 2.37 12.57 1.98
CA ASN A 2 2.15 11.19 1.59
C ASN A 2 1.86 10.36 2.85
N LYS A 3 0.79 9.58 2.84
CA LYS A 3 0.39 8.73 3.96
C LYS A 3 0.16 7.32 3.48
N ILE A 4 0.60 6.35 4.27
CA ILE A 4 0.19 4.96 4.09
C ILE A 4 -0.51 4.48 5.36
N TYR A 5 -1.65 3.84 5.18
CA TYR A 5 -2.50 3.38 6.27
C TYR A 5 -2.21 1.90 6.53
N ILE A 6 -1.71 1.61 7.73
CA ILE A 6 -1.21 0.29 8.11
C ILE A 6 -2.00 -0.25 9.31
N ASP A 7 -2.34 -1.53 9.24
CA ASP A 7 -2.84 -2.30 10.39
C ASP A 7 -1.67 -2.81 11.22
N SER A 8 -1.56 -2.34 12.47
CA SER A 8 -0.50 -2.74 13.40
C SER A 8 -0.59 -4.22 13.83
N GLY A 9 -1.75 -4.86 13.68
CA GLY A 9 -1.93 -6.29 13.91
C GLY A 9 -1.45 -7.19 12.77
N CYS A 10 -0.95 -6.61 11.68
CA CYS A 10 -0.49 -7.32 10.50
C CYS A 10 1.03 -7.13 10.32
N ASN A 11 1.84 -8.14 10.64
CA ASN A 11 3.32 -8.07 10.50
C ASN A 11 3.77 -7.71 9.09
N LEU A 12 3.15 -8.30 8.07
CA LEU A 12 3.44 -7.98 6.67
C LEU A 12 3.18 -6.50 6.37
N CYS A 13 2.11 -5.95 6.92
CA CYS A 13 1.71 -4.57 6.71
C CYS A 13 2.67 -3.62 7.44
N SER A 14 2.99 -3.90 8.70
CA SER A 14 3.98 -3.16 9.49
C SER A 14 5.36 -3.16 8.83
N GLY A 15 5.86 -4.33 8.40
CA GLY A 15 7.14 -4.44 7.70
C GLY A 15 7.17 -3.68 6.37
N TYR A 16 6.05 -3.68 5.65
CA TYR A 16 5.93 -2.88 4.43
C TYR A 16 5.95 -1.37 4.71
N GLY A 17 5.21 -0.92 5.74
CA GLY A 17 5.22 0.48 6.19
C GLY A 17 6.63 0.94 6.59
N GLU A 18 7.34 0.15 7.40
CA GLU A 18 8.72 0.45 7.80
C GLU A 18 9.68 0.48 6.62
N PHE A 19 9.55 -0.47 5.68
CA PHE A 19 10.35 -0.49 4.45
C PHE A 19 10.25 0.84 3.68
N LEU A 20 9.02 1.36 3.54
CA LEU A 20 8.77 2.62 2.87
C LEU A 20 9.29 3.81 3.68
N LYS A 21 9.02 3.86 4.98
CA LYS A 21 9.45 4.95 5.87
C LYS A 21 10.97 5.09 5.93
N ASN A 22 11.68 3.97 5.92
CA ASN A 22 13.15 3.93 5.90
C ASN A 22 13.75 4.49 4.60
N ARG A 23 12.97 4.59 3.53
CA ARG A 23 13.40 5.10 2.21
C ARG A 23 12.78 6.44 1.83
N ASN A 24 11.70 6.82 2.49
CA ASN A 24 11.02 8.09 2.32
C ASN A 24 10.69 8.65 3.70
N THR A 25 11.57 9.55 4.19
CA THR A 25 11.44 10.17 5.50
C THR A 25 10.17 11.01 5.65
N ASP A 26 9.64 11.52 4.54
CA ASP A 26 8.45 12.38 4.50
C ASP A 26 7.13 11.59 4.48
N LEU A 27 7.21 10.26 4.33
CA LEU A 27 6.05 9.37 4.42
C LEU A 27 5.53 9.31 5.85
N ILE A 28 4.23 9.39 6.02
CA ILE A 28 3.56 9.21 7.31
C ILE A 28 2.97 7.81 7.37
N LEU A 29 3.29 7.07 8.44
CA LEU A 29 2.63 5.82 8.77
C LEU A 29 1.39 6.16 9.61
N ALA A 30 0.21 6.05 9.01
CA ALA A 30 -1.08 6.26 9.66
C ALA A 30 -1.69 4.92 10.07
N ASN A 31 -2.57 4.93 11.07
CA ASN A 31 -3.29 3.73 11.47
C ASN A 31 -4.44 3.49 10.49
N GLN A 32 -4.72 2.25 10.11
CA GLN A 32 -5.88 1.92 9.27
C GLN A 32 -7.21 2.41 9.85
N LEU A 33 -7.32 2.53 11.18
CA LEU A 33 -8.51 3.07 11.87
C LEU A 33 -8.71 4.59 11.66
N ASP A 34 -7.70 5.30 11.15
CA ASP A 34 -7.79 6.73 10.83
C ASP A 34 -8.49 6.98 9.47
N LEU A 35 -8.84 5.92 8.74
CA LEU A 35 -9.59 5.99 7.49
C LEU A 35 -11.08 6.20 7.72
N GLU A 36 -11.77 6.73 6.71
CA GLU A 36 -13.23 6.77 6.70
C GLU A 36 -13.81 5.35 6.57
N SER A 37 -15.00 5.12 7.13
CA SER A 37 -15.66 3.81 7.11
C SER A 37 -15.79 3.20 5.71
N GLU A 38 -16.01 4.04 4.70
CA GLU A 38 -16.10 3.63 3.29
C GLU A 38 -14.78 3.03 2.75
N ASP A 39 -13.64 3.46 3.28
CA ASP A 39 -12.33 2.93 2.90
C ASP A 39 -11.95 1.71 3.73
N ILE A 40 -12.30 1.71 5.03
CA ILE A 40 -12.09 0.55 5.91
C ILE A 40 -12.85 -0.68 5.37
N THR A 41 -14.09 -0.48 4.91
CA THR A 41 -14.94 -1.58 4.39
C THR A 41 -14.42 -2.22 3.10
N LYS A 42 -13.50 -1.57 2.37
CA LYS A 42 -12.85 -2.16 1.21
C LYS A 42 -11.86 -3.26 1.61
N ASP A 43 -11.34 -3.21 2.83
CA ASP A 43 -10.31 -4.13 3.35
C ASP A 43 -9.07 -4.19 2.45
N GLU A 44 -8.65 -3.02 1.96
CA GLU A 44 -7.53 -2.87 1.04
C GLU A 44 -6.45 -1.95 1.63
N LEU A 45 -5.19 -2.14 1.20
CA LEU A 45 -4.12 -1.20 1.48
C LEU A 45 -4.46 0.15 0.87
N VAL A 46 -4.34 1.22 1.66
CA VAL A 46 -4.61 2.58 1.22
C VAL A 46 -3.33 3.41 1.28
N TYR A 47 -3.02 4.05 0.16
CA TYR A 47 -1.97 5.06 0.05
C TYR A 47 -2.59 6.38 -0.36
N GLU A 48 -2.28 7.45 0.36
CA GLU A 48 -2.73 8.80 0.05
C GLU A 48 -1.55 9.66 -0.38
N ARG A 49 -1.67 10.27 -1.56
CA ARG A 49 -0.70 11.22 -2.09
C ARG A 49 -1.42 12.45 -2.59
N ASN A 50 -1.07 13.62 -2.03
CA ASN A 50 -1.67 14.91 -2.41
C ASN A 50 -3.21 14.86 -2.41
N ASN A 51 -3.80 14.34 -1.32
CA ASN A 51 -5.24 14.17 -1.13
C ASN A 51 -5.92 13.18 -2.11
N LYS A 52 -5.14 12.41 -2.87
CA LYS A 52 -5.66 11.33 -3.72
C LYS A 52 -5.34 9.98 -3.09
N LYS A 53 -6.39 9.20 -2.82
CA LYS A 53 -6.31 7.83 -2.30
C LYS A 53 -6.11 6.84 -3.46
N PHE A 54 -5.22 5.89 -3.24
CA PHE A 54 -4.93 4.76 -4.09
C PHE A 54 -5.16 3.49 -3.27
N TYR A 55 -5.64 2.44 -3.93
CA TYR A 55 -6.11 1.22 -3.26
C TYR A 55 -5.42 -0.02 -3.82
N ALA A 56 -5.28 -1.04 -2.99
CA ALA A 56 -4.75 -2.35 -3.37
C ALA A 56 -3.43 -2.26 -4.16
N ASN A 57 -3.41 -2.77 -5.40
CA ASN A 57 -2.22 -2.71 -6.26
C ASN A 57 -1.77 -1.30 -6.58
N ASP A 58 -2.71 -0.38 -6.80
CA ASP A 58 -2.34 1.01 -7.08
C ASP A 58 -1.68 1.65 -5.85
N ALA A 59 -2.13 1.30 -4.63
CA ALA A 59 -1.47 1.76 -3.41
C ALA A 59 0.00 1.30 -3.36
N ILE A 60 0.25 0.03 -3.68
CA ILE A 60 1.62 -0.55 -3.72
C ILE A 60 2.47 0.15 -4.79
N VAL A 61 1.94 0.28 -6.00
CA VAL A 61 2.68 0.86 -7.13
C VAL A 61 2.99 2.33 -6.87
N GLU A 62 2.02 3.12 -6.41
CA GLU A 62 2.22 4.55 -6.22
C GLU A 62 3.08 4.87 -5.00
N SER A 63 2.98 4.11 -3.90
CA SER A 63 3.85 4.29 -2.73
C SER A 63 5.31 3.92 -3.02
N ILE A 64 5.56 2.84 -3.78
CA ILE A 64 6.91 2.48 -4.23
C ILE A 64 7.44 3.51 -5.25
N TYR A 65 6.59 3.97 -6.18
CA TYR A 65 6.99 4.96 -7.17
C TYR A 65 7.49 6.26 -6.51
N ASP A 66 6.87 6.66 -5.41
CA ASP A 66 7.22 7.85 -4.64
C ASP A 66 8.55 7.71 -3.87
N LEU A 67 9.14 6.51 -3.77
CA LEU A 67 10.53 6.35 -3.31
C LEU A 67 11.56 6.93 -4.30
N GLY A 68 11.15 7.18 -5.54
CA GLY A 68 12.00 7.80 -6.57
C GLY A 68 13.08 6.87 -7.14
N SER A 69 14.05 7.47 -7.84
CA SER A 69 15.21 6.76 -8.42
C SER A 69 14.81 5.50 -9.22
N PHE A 70 15.45 4.36 -8.94
CA PHE A 70 15.18 3.09 -9.62
C PHE A 70 13.78 2.51 -9.29
N TYR A 71 13.16 2.92 -8.19
CA TYR A 71 11.81 2.48 -7.82
C TYR A 71 10.74 3.00 -8.77
N LYS A 72 11.02 4.05 -9.57
CA LYS A 72 10.09 4.53 -10.61
C LYS A 72 9.75 3.45 -11.65
N GLY A 73 10.62 2.45 -11.82
CA GLY A 73 10.37 1.29 -12.67
C GLY A 73 9.15 0.46 -12.27
N VAL A 74 8.65 0.59 -11.04
CA VAL A 74 7.45 -0.11 -10.56
C VAL A 74 6.20 0.18 -11.41
N LYS A 75 6.16 1.32 -12.13
CA LYS A 75 5.05 1.59 -13.06
C LYS A 75 4.93 0.59 -14.20
N LEU A 76 5.98 -0.17 -14.52
CA LEU A 76 5.90 -1.27 -15.47
C LEU A 76 4.93 -2.38 -15.01
N PHE A 77 4.70 -2.54 -13.70
CA PHE A 77 3.68 -3.46 -13.20
C PHE A 77 2.25 -3.06 -13.61
N LYS A 78 2.02 -1.81 -14.05
CA LYS A 78 0.73 -1.39 -14.63
C LYS A 78 0.50 -1.94 -16.05
N LEU A 79 1.53 -2.46 -16.71
CA LEU A 79 1.39 -3.14 -18.00
C LEU A 79 0.78 -4.54 -17.85
N PHE A 80 0.83 -5.12 -16.64
CA PHE A 80 0.17 -6.40 -16.37
C PHE A 80 -1.36 -6.22 -16.38
N PRO A 81 -2.12 -7.22 -16.86
CA PRO A 81 -3.57 -7.18 -16.83
C PRO A 81 -4.10 -6.92 -15.41
N ALA A 82 -4.85 -5.83 -15.24
CA ALA A 82 -5.33 -5.38 -13.93
C ALA A 82 -6.11 -6.47 -13.15
N ARG A 83 -6.86 -7.32 -13.85
CA ARG A 83 -7.57 -8.44 -13.22
C ARG A 83 -6.63 -9.45 -12.59
N PHE A 84 -5.49 -9.73 -13.23
CA PHE A 84 -4.53 -10.71 -12.75
C PHE A 84 -3.77 -10.17 -11.53
N SER A 85 -3.26 -8.95 -11.61
CA SER A 85 -2.60 -8.30 -10.48
C SER A 85 -3.57 -8.16 -9.29
N TYR A 86 -4.83 -7.80 -9.52
CA TYR A 86 -5.82 -7.70 -8.45
C TYR A 86 -6.15 -9.04 -7.81
N LYS A 87 -6.22 -10.11 -8.61
CA LYS A 87 -6.39 -11.47 -8.08
C LYS A 87 -5.21 -11.87 -7.19
N LEU A 88 -3.97 -11.60 -7.62
CA LEU A 88 -2.78 -11.85 -6.81
C LEU A 88 -2.83 -11.06 -5.50
N TYR A 89 -3.14 -9.76 -5.57
CA TYR A 89 -3.32 -8.91 -4.40
C TYR A 89 -4.31 -9.51 -3.40
N LYS A 90 -5.49 -9.94 -3.85
CA LYS A 90 -6.48 -10.56 -2.96
C LYS A 90 -5.98 -11.84 -2.32
N ILE A 91 -5.15 -12.63 -2.99
CA ILE A 91 -4.55 -13.84 -2.40
C ILE A 91 -3.63 -13.44 -1.25
N PHE A 92 -2.76 -12.45 -1.44
CA PHE A 92 -1.87 -11.97 -0.37
C PHE A 92 -2.65 -11.31 0.77
N ALA A 93 -3.59 -10.42 0.45
CA ALA A 93 -4.41 -9.71 1.43
C ALA A 93 -5.20 -10.67 2.33
N ARG A 94 -5.82 -11.72 1.76
CA ARG A 94 -6.54 -12.75 2.53
C ARG A 94 -5.64 -13.58 3.46
N ASN A 95 -4.35 -13.64 3.17
CA ASN A 95 -3.37 -14.38 3.97
C ASN A 95 -2.47 -13.43 4.80
N ARG A 96 -2.79 -12.13 4.89
CA ARG A 96 -1.91 -11.12 5.54
C ARG A 96 -1.56 -11.42 7.00
N TYR A 97 -2.45 -12.09 7.74
CA TYR A 97 -2.21 -12.53 9.11
C TYR A 97 -1.57 -13.93 9.23
N ARG A 98 -1.47 -14.69 8.12
CA ARG A 98 -0.80 -16.00 8.10
C ARG A 98 0.71 -15.88 7.86
N PHE A 99 1.14 -14.78 7.25
CA PHE A 99 2.56 -14.42 7.15
C PHE A 99 2.98 -13.76 8.47
N ASN A 100 3.04 -14.59 9.52
CA ASN A 100 3.54 -14.21 10.85
C ASN A 100 5.02 -14.57 10.96
#